data_AF-A0A2V8MCE3-F1
#
_entry.id   AF-A0A2V8MCE3-F1
#
_cell.length_a   1.000
_cell.length_b   1.000
_cell.length_c   1.000
_cell.angle_alpha   90.00
_cell.angle_beta   90.00
_cell.angle_gamma   90.00
#
_symmetry.space_group_name_H-M   'P 1'
#
loop_
_entity.id
_entity.type
_entity.pdbx_description
1 polymer ?
#
loop_
_entity_poly.entity_id
_entity_poly.type
_entity_poly.pdbx_seq_one_letter_code
_entity_poly.pdbx_strand_id
1 'polypeptide(L)'
;MELFIESIIREDRSALDLLTANYTFVNERLALHYGLRDVRGDQFRRVTLADENRWGLLGKGSVLMVTSYANRTAPVIRGAYILENILGTPPSPPPPDVEGFPENKEGAKQLTVREIMQIHRAKPSCNACHG
;
A
#
# COMPACT_ATOMS: atom_id res chain seq x y z
N MET A 1 -4.88 13.28 0.70
CA MET A 1 -4.04 13.01 -0.49
C MET A 1 -3.81 14.29 -1.27
N GLU A 2 -4.87 15.05 -1.57
CA GLU A 2 -4.80 16.34 -2.28
C GLU A 2 -3.74 17.31 -1.73
N LEU A 3 -3.80 17.67 -0.44
CA LEU A 3 -2.81 18.56 0.20
C LEU A 3 -1.35 18.08 0.05
N PHE A 4 -1.13 16.76 0.06
CA PHE A 4 0.22 16.19 -0.11
C PHE A 4 0.73 16.41 -1.54
N ILE A 5 -0.08 16.09 -2.54
CA ILE A 5 0.26 16.28 -3.96
C ILE A 5 0.41 17.77 -4.27
N GLU A 6 -0.54 18.58 -3.82
CA GLU A 6 -0.53 20.03 -3.97
C GLU A 6 0.75 20.64 -3.41
N SER A 7 1.20 20.16 -2.25
CA SER A 7 2.45 20.66 -1.64
C SER A 7 3.68 20.39 -2.49
N ILE A 8 3.75 19.24 -3.16
CA ILE A 8 4.90 18.89 -4.01
C ILE A 8 4.91 19.81 -5.24
N ILE A 9 3.75 20.03 -5.85
CA ILE A 9 3.62 20.85 -7.06
C ILE A 9 3.84 22.34 -6.75
N ARG A 10 3.15 22.88 -5.74
CA ARG A 10 3.21 24.32 -5.42
C ARG A 10 4.56 24.76 -4.86
N GLU A 11 5.27 23.85 -4.19
CA GLU A 11 6.59 24.13 -3.62
C GLU A 11 7.74 23.73 -4.56
N ASP A 12 7.43 23.38 -5.82
CA ASP A 12 8.40 22.96 -6.84
C ASP A 12 9.38 21.89 -6.31
N ARG A 13 8.86 20.90 -5.58
CA ARG A 13 9.67 19.82 -5.01
C ARG A 13 9.99 18.77 -6.08
N SER A 14 10.99 17.95 -5.81
CA SER A 14 11.35 16.86 -6.71
C SER A 14 10.15 15.93 -6.92
N ALA A 15 9.91 15.49 -8.16
CA ALA A 15 8.90 14.46 -8.42
C ALA A 15 9.18 13.16 -7.63
N LEU A 16 10.44 12.90 -7.26
CA LEU A 16 10.82 11.76 -6.42
C LEU A 16 10.23 11.85 -5.01
N ASP A 17 9.87 13.04 -4.52
CA ASP A 17 9.21 13.21 -3.22
C ASP A 17 7.82 12.55 -3.20
N LEU A 18 7.20 12.30 -4.36
CA LEU A 18 6.00 11.46 -4.43
C LEU A 18 6.26 10.05 -3.89
N LEU A 19 7.49 9.56 -3.92
CA LEU A 19 7.86 8.23 -3.43
C LEU A 19 8.55 8.28 -2.07
N THR A 20 9.29 9.35 -1.76
CA THR A 20 10.20 9.37 -0.60
C THR A 20 9.83 10.38 0.47
N ALA A 21 8.89 11.30 0.24
CA ALA A 21 8.59 12.34 1.22
C ALA A 21 8.18 11.77 2.58
N ASN A 22 8.89 12.23 3.61
CA ASN A 22 8.71 11.82 4.99
C ASN A 22 7.65 12.67 5.73
N TYR A 23 6.72 13.30 5.02
CA TYR A 23 5.69 14.12 5.63
C TYR A 23 4.30 13.81 5.07
N THR A 24 3.28 14.27 5.79
CA THR A 24 1.89 14.25 5.33
C THR A 24 1.10 15.38 5.98
N PHE A 25 -0.19 15.46 5.65
CA PHE A 25 -1.12 16.43 6.21
C PHE A 25 -2.20 15.72 7.01
N VAL A 26 -2.34 16.09 8.28
CA VAL A 26 -3.36 15.54 9.19
C VAL A 26 -4.02 16.64 10.00
N ASN A 27 -5.29 16.46 10.33
CA ASN A 27 -5.97 17.20 11.41
C ASN A 27 -6.00 16.35 12.69
N GLU A 28 -6.55 16.85 13.79
CA GLU A 28 -6.56 16.13 15.08
C GLU A 28 -7.21 14.75 14.99
N ARG A 29 -8.38 14.63 14.34
CA ARG A 29 -9.07 13.34 14.19
C ARG A 29 -8.20 12.29 13.50
N LEU A 30 -7.54 12.69 12.40
CA LEU A 30 -6.68 11.79 11.63
C LEU A 30 -5.35 11.52 12.37
N ALA A 31 -4.80 12.52 13.05
CA ALA A 31 -3.61 12.39 13.86
C ALA A 31 -3.80 11.34 14.97
N LEU A 32 -4.92 11.43 15.71
CA LEU A 32 -5.28 10.46 16.74
C LEU A 32 -5.40 9.03 16.17
N HIS A 33 -6.04 8.87 15.01
CA HIS A 33 -6.14 7.57 14.34
C HIS A 33 -4.76 6.96 14.03
N TYR A 34 -3.78 7.79 13.69
CA TYR A 34 -2.42 7.36 13.36
C TYR A 34 -1.44 7.38 14.54
N GLY A 35 -1.91 7.68 15.77
CA GLY A 35 -1.10 7.70 16.99
C GLY A 35 -0.25 8.97 17.19
N LEU A 36 -0.51 10.04 16.43
CA LEU A 36 0.16 11.32 16.54
C LEU A 36 -0.55 12.20 17.58
N ARG A 37 0.17 12.68 18.60
CA ARG A 37 -0.42 13.39 19.76
C ARG A 37 -0.28 14.91 19.71
N ASP A 38 0.55 15.42 18.80
CA ASP A 38 0.98 16.84 18.81
C ASP A 38 0.16 17.72 17.85
N VAL A 39 -0.92 17.20 17.27
CA VAL A 39 -1.81 17.93 16.34
C VAL A 39 -3.16 18.16 17.00
N ARG A 40 -3.61 19.43 17.02
CA ARG A 40 -4.87 19.86 17.62
C ARG A 40 -5.72 20.67 16.64
N GLY A 41 -7.04 20.52 16.74
CA GLY A 41 -8.04 21.18 15.94
C GLY A 41 -8.30 20.55 14.56
N ASP A 42 -9.27 21.11 13.87
CA ASP A 42 -9.82 20.55 12.63
C ASP A 42 -9.00 20.89 11.38
N GLN A 43 -8.09 21.86 11.48
CA GLN A 43 -7.23 22.29 10.39
C GLN A 43 -6.15 21.25 10.11
N PHE A 44 -5.93 20.97 8.82
CA PHE A 44 -4.83 20.11 8.39
C PHE A 44 -3.48 20.80 8.59
N ARG A 45 -2.51 20.06 9.12
CA ARG A 45 -1.15 20.53 9.34
C ARG A 45 -0.16 19.55 8.73
N ARG A 46 0.92 20.08 8.16
CA ARG A 46 2.05 19.28 7.74
C ARG A 46 2.72 18.68 8.97
N VAL A 47 2.95 17.37 8.95
CA VAL A 47 3.65 16.63 10.00
C VAL A 47 4.72 15.75 9.40
N THR A 48 5.87 15.64 10.07
CA THR A 48 6.93 14.69 9.73
C THR A 48 6.58 13.31 10.27
N LEU A 49 6.82 12.28 9.48
CA LEU A 49 6.56 10.88 9.75
C LEU A 49 7.87 10.17 10.04
N ALA A 50 8.02 9.64 11.26
CA ALA A 50 9.21 8.88 11.65
C ALA A 50 9.24 7.47 11.03
N ASP A 51 8.07 6.89 10.75
CA ASP A 51 7.93 5.55 10.16
C ASP A 51 8.06 5.62 8.63
N GLU A 52 9.15 5.05 8.12
CA GLU A 52 9.45 4.97 6.68
C GLU A 52 8.37 4.26 5.86
N ASN A 53 7.61 3.35 6.48
CA ASN A 53 6.53 2.64 5.80
C ASN A 53 5.35 3.55 5.44
N ARG A 54 5.32 4.79 5.96
CA ARG A 54 4.27 5.79 5.72
C ARG A 54 4.71 6.89 4.75
N TRP A 55 5.94 6.80 4.24
CA TRP A 55 6.50 7.79 3.33
C TRP A 55 5.93 7.69 1.92
N GLY A 56 6.00 8.80 1.19
CA GLY A 56 5.53 8.90 -0.20
C GLY A 56 4.05 8.50 -0.37
N LEU A 57 3.66 8.24 -1.62
CA LEU A 57 2.32 7.83 -2.03
C LEU A 57 2.00 6.41 -1.57
N LEU A 58 2.95 5.48 -1.71
CA LEU A 58 2.73 4.06 -1.43
C LEU A 58 2.52 3.77 0.06
N GLY A 59 2.99 4.64 0.95
CA GLY A 59 2.72 4.58 2.39
C GLY A 59 1.42 5.25 2.83
N LYS A 60 0.65 5.89 1.92
CA LYS A 60 -0.60 6.58 2.31
C LYS A 60 -1.78 5.63 2.36
N GLY A 61 -2.60 5.79 3.41
CA GLY A 61 -3.78 4.96 3.66
C GLY A 61 -4.76 4.89 2.48
N SER A 62 -4.94 5.96 1.71
CA SER A 62 -5.85 5.94 0.54
C SER A 62 -5.37 5.01 -0.58
N VAL A 63 -4.06 4.96 -0.85
CA VAL A 63 -3.48 4.03 -1.83
C VAL A 63 -3.54 2.60 -1.28
N LEU A 64 -3.21 2.42 0.00
CA LEU A 64 -3.28 1.10 0.64
C LEU A 64 -4.70 0.53 0.67
N MET A 65 -5.72 1.36 0.87
CA MET A 65 -7.12 0.95 0.85
C MET A 65 -7.60 0.54 -0.54
N VAL A 66 -7.29 1.32 -1.58
CA VAL A 66 -7.74 1.01 -2.96
C VAL A 66 -7.06 -0.23 -3.53
N THR A 67 -5.90 -0.60 -2.98
CA THR A 67 -5.09 -1.77 -3.39
C THR A 67 -5.20 -2.96 -2.42
N SER A 68 -6.28 -3.03 -1.64
CA SER A 68 -6.54 -4.12 -0.69
C SER A 68 -7.99 -4.59 -0.77
N TYR A 69 -8.27 -5.79 -0.25
CA TYR A 69 -9.63 -6.25 -0.01
C TYR A 69 -10.11 -5.76 1.36
N ALA A 70 -11.43 -5.73 1.57
CA ALA A 70 -12.01 -5.29 2.84
C ALA A 70 -11.56 -6.13 4.05
N ASN A 71 -11.26 -7.42 3.83
CA ASN A 71 -10.89 -8.37 4.87
C ASN A 71 -9.38 -8.71 4.91
N ARG A 72 -8.59 -8.31 3.90
CA ARG A 72 -7.16 -8.65 3.83
C ARG A 72 -6.35 -7.73 2.93
N THR A 73 -5.04 -7.69 3.15
CA THR A 73 -4.10 -7.08 2.21
C THR A 73 -4.03 -7.90 0.91
N ALA A 74 -3.73 -7.23 -0.20
CA ALA A 74 -3.63 -7.86 -1.52
C ALA A 74 -2.31 -7.48 -2.22
N PRO A 75 -1.18 -8.15 -1.89
CA PRO A 75 0.12 -7.83 -2.46
C PRO A 75 0.17 -7.91 -3.99
N VAL A 76 -0.54 -8.88 -4.59
CA VAL A 76 -0.60 -9.06 -6.05
C VAL A 76 -1.33 -7.89 -6.72
N ILE A 77 -2.49 -7.49 -6.20
CA ILE A 77 -3.26 -6.34 -6.71
C ILE A 77 -2.44 -5.06 -6.57
N ARG A 78 -1.77 -4.87 -5.43
CA ARG A 78 -0.90 -3.70 -5.21
C ARG A 78 0.27 -3.66 -6.19
N GLY A 79 0.88 -4.81 -6.48
CA GLY A 79 1.92 -4.92 -7.51
C GLY A 79 1.40 -4.54 -8.89
N ALA A 80 0.25 -5.09 -9.29
CA ALA A 80 -0.41 -4.76 -10.56
C ALA A 80 -0.72 -3.26 -10.67
N TYR A 81 -1.24 -2.64 -9.59
CA TYR A 81 -1.49 -1.19 -9.54
C TYR A 81 -0.23 -0.37 -9.82
N ILE A 82 0.92 -0.74 -9.23
CA ILE A 82 2.20 -0.07 -9.48
C ILE A 82 2.63 -0.22 -10.95
N LEU A 83 2.54 -1.44 -11.49
CA LEU A 83 2.91 -1.72 -12.88
C LEU A 83 2.06 -0.90 -13.86
N GLU A 84 0.75 -0.81 -13.61
CA GLU A 84 -0.20 -0.11 -14.47
C GLU A 84 -0.11 1.41 -14.33
N ASN A 85 -0.12 1.94 -13.10
CA ASN A 85 -0.30 3.37 -12.84
C ASN A 85 1.01 4.16 -12.69
N ILE A 86 2.13 3.47 -12.44
CA ILE A 86 3.43 4.11 -12.21
C ILE A 86 4.42 3.73 -13.32
N LEU A 87 4.57 2.44 -13.61
CA LEU A 87 5.57 1.98 -14.58
C LEU A 87 5.06 1.91 -16.03
N GLY A 88 3.75 2.01 -16.26
CA GLY A 88 3.16 1.91 -17.60
C GLY A 88 3.37 0.55 -18.28
N THR A 89 3.55 -0.50 -17.49
CA THR A 89 3.82 -1.88 -17.95
C THR A 89 2.81 -2.86 -17.33
N PRO A 90 1.50 -2.71 -17.64
CA PRO A 90 0.46 -3.51 -17.00
C PRO A 90 0.74 -5.01 -17.16
N PRO A 91 0.54 -5.82 -16.11
CA PRO A 91 0.81 -7.25 -16.16
C PRO A 91 -0.16 -7.97 -17.10
N SER A 92 0.28 -9.07 -17.70
CA SER A 92 -0.61 -9.95 -18.46
C SER A 92 -1.72 -10.51 -17.58
N PRO A 93 -2.92 -10.75 -18.13
CA PRO A 93 -4.00 -11.36 -17.37
C PRO A 93 -3.60 -12.75 -16.87
N PRO A 94 -4.11 -13.19 -15.71
CA PRO A 94 -3.83 -14.53 -15.21
C PRO A 94 -4.37 -15.59 -16.19
N PRO A 95 -3.74 -16.78 -16.27
CA PRO A 95 -4.28 -17.90 -17.03
C PRO A 95 -5.71 -18.24 -16.61
N PRO A 96 -6.54 -18.83 -17.50
CA PRO A 96 -7.79 -19.45 -17.07
C PRO A 96 -7.53 -20.57 -16.04
N ASP A 97 -8.48 -20.77 -15.12
CA ASP A 97 -8.49 -21.84 -14.11
C ASP A 97 -7.39 -21.81 -13.02
N VAL A 98 -6.84 -20.65 -12.67
CA VAL A 98 -5.98 -20.55 -11.48
C VAL A 98 -6.82 -20.65 -10.20
N GLU A 99 -6.40 -21.49 -9.25
CA GLU A 99 -7.03 -21.59 -7.93
C GLU A 99 -7.06 -20.22 -7.22
N GLY A 100 -8.17 -19.93 -6.53
CA GLY A 100 -8.31 -18.74 -5.70
C GLY A 100 -7.26 -18.67 -4.58
N PHE A 101 -7.11 -17.47 -4.02
CA PHE A 101 -6.19 -17.24 -2.90
C PHE A 101 -6.55 -18.17 -1.71
N PRO A 102 -5.59 -18.95 -1.17
CA PRO A 102 -5.87 -19.84 -0.05
C PRO A 102 -6.28 -19.05 1.19
N GLU A 103 -7.38 -19.41 1.83
CA GLU A 103 -7.78 -18.80 3.11
C GLU A 103 -7.33 -19.67 4.29
N ASN A 104 -7.12 -19.04 5.44
CA ASN A 104 -6.82 -19.77 6.65
C ASN A 104 -8.00 -20.66 7.03
N LYS A 105 -7.72 -21.93 7.35
CA LYS A 105 -8.74 -22.87 7.81
C LYS A 105 -9.08 -22.61 9.28
N GLU A 106 -10.35 -22.77 9.61
CA GLU A 106 -10.82 -22.70 10.99
C GLU A 106 -10.13 -23.79 11.85
N GLY A 107 -9.68 -23.42 13.05
CA GLY A 107 -8.93 -24.32 13.94
C GLY A 107 -7.46 -24.57 13.57
N ALA A 108 -6.97 -24.06 12.44
CA ALA A 108 -5.56 -24.14 12.06
C ALA A 108 -4.77 -22.90 12.53
N LYS A 109 -3.42 -23.02 12.51
CA LYS A 109 -2.53 -21.87 12.70
C LYS A 109 -2.86 -20.80 11.65
N GLN A 110 -3.20 -19.61 12.10
CA GLN A 110 -3.47 -18.48 11.23
C GLN A 110 -2.16 -18.00 10.60
N LEU A 111 -2.07 -18.10 9.29
CA LEU A 111 -0.95 -17.58 8.52
C LEU A 111 -1.23 -16.15 8.07
N THR A 112 -0.19 -15.34 8.03
CA THR A 112 -0.22 -14.04 7.38
C THR A 112 -0.38 -14.20 5.86
N VAL A 113 -0.92 -13.18 5.18
CA VAL A 113 -0.98 -13.16 3.71
C VAL A 113 0.40 -13.37 3.09
N ARG A 114 1.47 -12.89 3.74
CA ARG A 114 2.86 -13.11 3.31
C ARG A 114 3.22 -14.59 3.34
N GLU A 115 2.96 -15.28 4.44
CA GLU A 115 3.25 -16.72 4.59
C GLU A 115 2.44 -17.55 3.58
N ILE A 116 1.15 -17.23 3.40
CA ILE A 116 0.31 -17.90 2.39
C ILE A 116 0.88 -17.71 0.99
N MET A 117 1.30 -16.48 0.63
CA MET A 117 1.91 -16.20 -0.68
C MET A 117 3.26 -16.92 -0.87
N GLN A 118 4.06 -17.05 0.19
CA GLN A 118 5.31 -17.82 0.13
C GLN A 118 5.05 -19.29 -0.17
N ILE A 119 4.06 -19.90 0.49
CA ILE A 119 3.65 -21.28 0.21
C ILE A 119 3.09 -21.40 -1.22
N HIS A 120 2.25 -20.45 -1.65
CA HIS A 120 1.66 -20.46 -2.99
C HIS A 120 2.73 -20.37 -4.09
N ARG A 121 3.70 -19.47 -3.96
CA ARG A 121 4.81 -19.31 -4.91
C ARG A 121 5.76 -20.51 -4.95
N ALA A 122 5.83 -21.30 -3.89
CA ALA A 122 6.65 -22.51 -3.86
C ALA A 122 6.09 -23.66 -4.72
N LYS A 123 4.82 -23.60 -5.17
CA LYS A 123 4.25 -24.60 -6.09
C LYS A 123 5.01 -24.60 -7.43
N PRO A 124 5.46 -25.75 -7.96
CA PRO A 124 6.23 -25.81 -9.21
C PRO A 124 5.54 -25.14 -10.40
N SER A 125 4.22 -25.24 -10.51
CA SER A 125 3.43 -24.61 -11.58
C SER A 125 3.46 -23.07 -11.53
N CYS A 126 3.59 -22.47 -10.35
CA CYS A 126 3.63 -21.03 -10.16
C CYS A 126 5.07 -20.49 -10.20
N ASN A 127 6.02 -21.24 -9.63
CA ASN A 127 7.44 -20.90 -9.62
C ASN A 127 8.04 -20.91 -11.05
N ALA A 128 7.49 -21.74 -11.95
CA ALA A 128 7.91 -21.80 -13.35
C ALA A 128 7.94 -20.43 -14.07
N CYS A 129 7.09 -19.48 -13.68
CA CYS A 129 7.03 -18.14 -14.29
C CYS A 129 7.43 -17.00 -13.34
N HIS A 130 7.29 -17.15 -12.02
CA HIS A 130 7.44 -16.08 -11.04
C HIS A 130 8.58 -16.26 -10.03
N GLY A 131 9.33 -17.37 -10.14
CA GLY A 131 10.66 -17.59 -9.56
C GLY A 131 10.87 -17.11 -8.15
#